data_AF-E4XNJ8-F1
#
_entry.id   AF-E4XNJ8-F1
#
_cell.length_a   1.000
_cell.length_b   1.000
_cell.length_c   1.000
_cell.angle_alpha   90.00
_cell.angle_beta   90.00
_cell.angle_gamma   90.00
#
_symmetry.space_group_name_H-M   'P 1'
#
loop_
_entity.id
_entity.type
_entity.pdbx_description
1 polymer ?
#
loop_
_entity_poly.entity_id
_entity_poly.type
_entity_poly.pdbx_seq_one_letter_code
_entity_poly.pdbx_strand_id
1 'polypeptide(L)'
;MSKAAMKDLLDKQVQPLWKALGEAQATSMKQRAEMKHRIDELESSNQYLKNEVEDIKNQNEDLKNRVENFALNNAQLVDEVEKVRIENAELKRNLNEIEISGNAKKKRKDRETQTKNMEARPVPREDVGELEKLKEKLGELGGAGHFFSNDKKTLNYGPRDSMGKREIVKVLRLLALGEKKINLKLASHHEWDIEEAGWTLTFRKYSMEWRGGTFYNLWIGGEVSGRFKAVAEEICDRTGKEANRQELQSETTNGEHNIEYKLENSNYAFVRFNITFE
;
A
#
# COMPACT_ATOMS: atom_id res chain seq x y z
N MET A 1 92.39 7.34 -51.75
CA MET A 1 91.02 7.46 -52.32
C MET A 1 91.00 8.56 -53.37
N SER A 2 90.38 8.33 -54.52
CA SER A 2 90.20 9.37 -55.54
C SER A 2 89.05 10.32 -55.15
N LYS A 3 89.06 11.56 -55.66
CA LYS A 3 87.97 12.52 -55.44
C LYS A 3 86.60 11.97 -55.87
N ALA A 4 86.57 11.14 -56.92
CA ALA A 4 85.35 10.51 -57.41
C ALA A 4 84.78 9.49 -56.41
N ALA A 5 85.63 8.68 -55.78
CA ALA A 5 85.19 7.70 -54.77
C ALA A 5 84.63 8.39 -53.51
N MET A 6 85.22 9.52 -53.10
CA MET A 6 84.70 10.31 -51.98
C MET A 6 83.34 10.96 -52.30
N LYS A 7 83.18 11.48 -53.53
CA LYS A 7 81.90 12.04 -53.97
C LYS A 7 80.81 10.97 -54.02
N ASP A 8 81.12 9.79 -54.55
CA ASP A 8 80.17 8.67 -54.63
C ASP A 8 79.74 8.19 -53.22
N LEU A 9 80.67 8.13 -52.27
CA LEU A 9 80.37 7.82 -50.87
C LEU A 9 79.46 8.87 -50.22
N LEU A 10 79.75 10.16 -50.45
CA LEU A 10 78.96 11.27 -49.93
C LEU A 10 77.53 11.22 -50.48
N ASP A 11 77.39 11.06 -51.79
CA ASP A 11 76.08 11.10 -52.48
C ASP A 11 75.25 9.84 -52.20
N LYS A 12 75.86 8.64 -52.16
CA LYS A 12 75.13 7.38 -51.97
C LYS A 12 74.88 7.01 -50.52
N GLN A 13 75.74 7.42 -49.58
CA GLN A 13 75.62 6.97 -48.18
C GLN A 13 75.32 8.12 -47.22
N VAL A 14 76.04 9.24 -47.31
CA VAL A 14 75.92 10.32 -46.30
C VAL A 14 74.67 11.17 -46.52
N GLN A 15 74.38 11.58 -47.75
CA GLN A 15 73.21 12.42 -48.06
C GLN A 15 71.87 11.75 -47.70
N PRO A 16 71.62 10.46 -48.03
CA PRO A 16 70.37 9.80 -47.63
C PRO A 16 70.21 9.69 -46.11
N LEU A 17 71.31 9.47 -45.37
CA LEU A 17 71.29 9.40 -43.91
C LEU A 17 70.90 10.74 -43.28
N TRP A 18 71.44 11.86 -43.77
CA TRP A 18 71.04 13.19 -43.29
C TRP A 18 69.58 13.51 -43.60
N LYS A 19 69.11 13.15 -44.81
CA LYS A 19 67.70 13.33 -45.17
C LYS A 19 66.78 12.50 -44.26
N ALA A 20 67.08 11.22 -44.07
CA ALA A 20 66.32 10.34 -43.19
C ALA A 20 66.33 10.80 -41.73
N LEU A 21 67.46 11.31 -41.24
CA LEU A 21 67.56 11.87 -39.90
C LEU A 21 66.69 13.12 -39.74
N GLY A 22 66.71 14.03 -40.72
CA GLY A 22 65.85 15.21 -40.73
C GLY A 22 64.36 14.87 -40.75
N GLU A 23 63.95 13.90 -41.58
CA GLU A 23 62.56 13.42 -41.65
C GLU A 23 62.11 12.74 -40.35
N ALA A 24 62.97 11.90 -39.75
CA ALA A 24 62.69 11.27 -38.46
C ALA A 24 62.55 12.30 -37.34
N GLN A 25 63.43 13.32 -37.31
CA GLN A 25 63.34 14.41 -36.35
C GLN A 25 62.06 15.22 -36.52
N ALA A 26 61.69 15.57 -37.77
CA ALA A 26 60.45 16.28 -38.07
C ALA A 26 59.21 15.48 -37.64
N THR A 27 59.19 14.17 -37.91
CA THR A 27 58.10 13.27 -37.51
C THR A 27 57.99 13.19 -35.99
N SER A 28 59.11 13.04 -35.29
CA SER A 28 59.15 13.00 -33.83
C SER A 28 58.66 14.32 -33.21
N MET A 29 59.07 15.47 -33.77
CA MET A 29 58.59 16.77 -33.30
C MET A 29 57.08 16.94 -33.50
N LYS A 30 56.55 16.48 -34.64
CA LYS A 30 55.10 16.50 -34.90
C LYS A 30 54.34 15.64 -33.88
N GLN A 31 54.79 14.41 -33.63
CA GLN A 31 54.17 13.52 -32.64
C GLN A 31 54.23 14.10 -31.22
N ARG A 32 55.34 14.75 -30.84
CA ARG A 32 55.46 15.43 -29.55
C ARG A 32 54.49 16.60 -29.41
N ALA A 33 54.29 17.38 -30.47
CA ALA A 33 53.33 18.47 -30.47
C ALA A 33 51.88 17.97 -30.34
N GLU A 34 51.51 16.92 -31.08
CA GLU A 34 50.19 16.28 -30.98
C GLU A 34 49.94 15.69 -29.59
N MET A 35 50.95 15.02 -29.00
CA MET A 35 50.85 14.47 -27.66
C MET A 35 50.69 15.57 -26.61
N LYS A 36 51.43 16.68 -26.75
CA LYS A 36 51.29 17.83 -25.85
C LYS A 36 49.88 18.42 -25.91
N HIS A 37 49.32 18.61 -27.10
CA HIS A 37 47.95 19.09 -27.26
C HIS A 37 46.94 18.18 -26.54
N ARG A 38 47.08 16.85 -26.69
CA ARG A 38 46.22 15.89 -25.99
C ARG A 38 46.35 15.95 -24.48
N ILE A 39 47.55 16.21 -23.96
CA ILE A 39 47.77 16.38 -22.52
C ILE A 39 47.02 17.63 -22.04
N ASP A 40 47.16 18.76 -22.73
CA ASP A 40 46.50 20.02 -22.36
C ASP A 40 44.95 19.88 -22.39
N GLU A 41 44.40 19.16 -23.37
CA GLU A 41 42.97 18.83 -23.45
C GLU A 41 42.51 17.95 -22.28
N LEU A 42 43.28 16.90 -21.95
CA LEU A 42 42.95 16.01 -20.83
C LEU A 42 43.05 16.72 -19.49
N GLU A 43 44.02 17.61 -19.30
CA GLU A 43 44.14 18.43 -18.09
C GLU A 43 42.94 19.36 -17.93
N SER A 44 42.51 20.01 -19.01
CA SER A 44 41.33 20.88 -19.02
C SER A 44 40.05 20.10 -18.68
N SER A 45 39.88 18.91 -19.29
CA SER A 45 38.74 18.03 -19.02
C SER A 45 38.73 17.51 -17.57
N ASN A 46 39.89 17.10 -17.05
CA ASN A 46 40.02 16.67 -15.66
C ASN A 46 39.68 17.79 -14.67
N GLN A 47 40.09 19.03 -14.96
CA GLN A 47 39.76 20.16 -14.11
C GLN A 47 38.26 20.46 -14.13
N TYR A 48 37.60 20.35 -15.28
CA TYR A 48 36.14 20.48 -15.38
C TYR A 48 35.42 19.42 -14.55
N LEU A 49 35.78 18.14 -14.73
CA LEU A 49 35.17 17.03 -13.99
C LEU A 49 35.38 17.17 -12.48
N LYS A 50 36.55 17.66 -12.06
CA LYS A 50 36.83 17.91 -10.64
C LYS A 50 35.89 18.96 -10.05
N ASN A 51 35.60 20.02 -10.79
CA ASN A 51 34.65 21.05 -10.35
C ASN A 51 33.23 20.48 -10.27
N GLU A 52 32.80 19.71 -11.28
CA GLU A 52 31.47 19.09 -11.32
C GLU A 52 31.26 18.10 -10.15
N VAL A 53 32.29 17.32 -9.79
CA VAL A 53 32.26 16.44 -8.62
C VAL A 53 32.09 17.23 -7.32
N GLU A 54 32.75 18.38 -7.18
CA GLU A 54 32.61 19.21 -5.98
C GLU A 54 31.21 19.83 -5.87
N ASP A 55 30.63 20.28 -6.99
CA ASP A 55 29.26 20.80 -7.04
C ASP A 55 28.25 19.71 -6.64
N ILE A 56 28.38 18.50 -7.19
CA ILE A 56 27.53 17.35 -6.82
C ILE A 56 27.67 17.02 -5.33
N LYS A 57 28.87 17.08 -4.79
CA LYS A 57 29.13 16.82 -3.37
C LYS A 57 28.42 17.83 -2.48
N ASN A 58 28.47 19.12 -2.83
CA ASN A 58 27.76 20.17 -2.11
C ASN A 58 26.23 19.97 -2.18
N GLN A 59 25.70 19.65 -3.37
CA GLN A 59 24.27 19.35 -3.53
C GLN A 59 23.82 18.14 -2.71
N ASN A 60 24.64 17.09 -2.61
CA ASN A 60 24.33 15.92 -1.80
C ASN A 60 24.29 16.25 -0.30
N GLU A 61 25.18 17.12 0.18
CA GLU A 61 25.15 17.55 1.59
C GLU A 61 23.89 18.37 1.90
N ASP A 62 23.49 19.27 1.00
CA ASP A 62 22.24 20.03 1.13
C ASP A 62 21.02 19.11 1.13
N LEU A 63 20.98 18.12 0.24
CA LEU A 63 19.91 17.12 0.18
C LEU A 63 19.84 16.30 1.47
N LYS A 64 20.98 15.87 2.00
CA LYS A 64 21.07 15.13 3.25
C LYS A 64 20.51 15.94 4.42
N ASN A 65 20.91 17.21 4.55
CA ASN A 65 20.38 18.12 5.57
C ASN A 65 18.86 18.31 5.44
N ARG A 66 18.33 18.40 4.22
CA ARG A 66 16.88 18.49 4.00
C ARG A 66 16.16 17.22 4.40
N VAL A 67 16.70 16.05 4.08
CA VAL A 67 16.11 14.75 4.47
C VAL A 67 16.09 14.60 6.00
N GLU A 68 17.18 14.96 6.68
CA GLU A 68 17.25 14.92 8.14
C GLU A 68 16.20 15.85 8.79
N ASN A 69 16.04 17.07 8.28
CA ASN A 69 15.00 17.99 8.72
C ASN A 69 13.58 17.44 8.49
N PHE A 70 13.32 16.83 7.33
CA PHE A 70 12.02 16.19 7.07
C PHE A 70 11.77 15.00 8.00
N ALA A 71 12.79 14.20 8.31
CA ALA A 71 12.66 13.08 9.23
C ALA A 71 12.29 13.55 10.64
N LEU A 72 12.94 14.62 11.13
CA LEU A 72 12.60 15.24 12.42
C LEU A 72 11.17 15.78 12.46
N ASN A 73 10.76 16.52 11.43
CA ASN A 73 9.40 17.06 11.33
C ASN A 73 8.36 15.95 11.27
N ASN A 74 8.62 14.87 10.51
CA ASN A 74 7.70 13.75 10.41
C ASN A 74 7.57 13.01 11.75
N ALA A 75 8.67 12.83 12.50
CA ALA A 75 8.62 12.24 13.83
C ALA A 75 7.73 13.07 14.78
N GLN A 76 7.88 14.40 14.76
CA GLN A 76 7.03 15.31 15.54
C GLN A 76 5.55 15.21 15.14
N LEU A 77 5.24 15.20 13.84
CA LEU A 77 3.87 15.06 13.36
C LEU A 77 3.24 13.71 13.74
N VAL A 78 4.02 12.63 13.72
CA VAL A 78 3.55 11.31 14.16
C VAL A 78 3.17 11.35 15.64
N ASP A 79 3.99 11.95 16.49
CA ASP A 79 3.71 12.10 17.92
C ASP A 79 2.45 12.95 18.17
N GLU A 80 2.29 14.06 17.43
CA GLU A 80 1.10 14.91 17.51
C GLU A 80 -0.18 14.18 17.07
N VAL A 81 -0.10 13.41 15.99
CA VAL A 81 -1.24 12.61 15.49
C VAL A 81 -1.64 11.54 16.50
N GLU A 82 -0.69 10.85 17.13
CA GLU A 82 -1.01 9.84 18.15
C GLU A 82 -1.64 10.48 19.38
N LYS A 83 -1.16 11.64 19.82
CA LYS A 83 -1.77 12.40 20.91
C LYS A 83 -3.23 12.74 20.59
N VAL A 84 -3.51 13.28 19.40
CA VAL A 84 -4.87 13.60 18.94
C VAL A 84 -5.73 12.34 18.82
N ARG A 85 -5.15 11.20 18.44
CA ARG A 85 -5.85 9.92 18.37
C ARG A 85 -6.32 9.46 19.75
N ILE A 86 -5.44 9.56 20.75
CA ILE A 86 -5.75 9.22 22.15
C ILE A 86 -6.84 10.16 22.69
N GLU A 87 -6.69 11.48 22.52
CA GLU A 87 -7.70 12.47 22.96
C GLU A 87 -9.07 12.22 22.32
N ASN A 88 -9.12 11.90 21.03
CA ASN A 88 -10.36 11.56 20.33
C ASN A 88 -11.00 10.26 20.86
N ALA A 89 -10.19 9.27 21.22
CA ALA A 89 -10.70 8.03 21.80
C ALA A 89 -11.32 8.28 23.19
N GLU A 90 -10.68 9.12 24.01
CA GLU A 90 -11.22 9.55 25.31
C GLU A 90 -12.53 10.33 25.17
N LEU A 91 -12.59 11.29 24.23
CA LEU A 91 -13.81 12.05 23.95
C LEU A 91 -14.96 11.15 23.50
N LYS A 92 -14.70 10.13 22.67
CA LYS A 92 -15.71 9.14 22.27
C LYS A 92 -16.23 8.35 23.46
N ARG A 93 -15.35 7.92 24.38
CA ARG A 93 -15.77 7.23 25.61
C ARG A 93 -16.67 8.12 26.47
N ASN A 94 -16.25 9.37 26.69
CA ASN A 94 -17.02 10.34 27.47
C ASN A 94 -18.40 10.61 26.85
N LEU A 95 -18.50 10.71 25.53
CA LEU A 95 -19.78 10.87 24.83
C LEU A 95 -20.71 9.68 25.04
N ASN A 96 -20.20 8.44 24.91
CA ASN A 96 -20.97 7.23 25.16
C ASN A 96 -21.46 7.17 26.62
N GLU A 97 -20.62 7.53 27.59
CA GLU A 97 -21.02 7.58 29.01
C GLU A 97 -22.13 8.61 29.26
N ILE A 98 -22.05 9.79 28.66
CA ILE A 98 -23.08 10.82 28.75
C ILE A 98 -24.39 10.31 28.15
N GLU A 99 -24.36 9.68 26.98
CA GLU A 99 -25.55 9.12 26.31
C GLU A 99 -26.20 8.01 27.15
N ILE A 100 -25.41 7.10 27.72
CA ILE A 100 -25.87 6.07 28.66
C ILE A 100 -26.51 6.72 29.90
N SER A 101 -25.87 7.73 30.49
CA SER A 101 -26.38 8.42 31.68
C SER A 101 -27.68 9.18 31.40
N GLY A 102 -27.80 9.80 30.22
CA GLY A 102 -28.98 10.52 29.77
C GLY A 102 -30.16 9.57 29.53
N ASN A 103 -29.90 8.45 28.85
CA ASN A 103 -30.88 7.40 28.63
C ASN A 103 -31.31 6.73 29.94
N ALA A 104 -30.40 6.54 30.90
CA ALA A 104 -30.72 6.02 32.23
C ALA A 104 -31.61 6.98 33.04
N LYS A 105 -31.37 8.30 32.97
CA LYS A 105 -32.23 9.33 33.58
C LYS A 105 -33.62 9.36 32.94
N LYS A 106 -33.71 9.24 31.61
CA LYS A 106 -34.98 9.16 30.87
C LYS A 106 -35.77 7.91 31.26
N LYS A 107 -35.12 6.73 31.26
CA LYS A 107 -35.72 5.46 31.72
C LYS A 107 -36.16 5.49 33.18
N ARG A 108 -35.47 6.21 34.07
CA ARG A 108 -35.92 6.43 35.46
C ARG A 108 -37.20 7.26 35.53
N LYS A 109 -37.27 8.35 34.76
CA LYS A 109 -38.46 9.19 34.66
C LYS A 109 -39.65 8.42 34.08
N ASP A 110 -39.40 7.64 33.02
CA ASP A 110 -40.40 6.79 32.37
C ASP A 110 -40.88 5.66 33.31
N ARG A 111 -39.96 5.04 34.08
CA ARG A 111 -40.28 4.06 35.12
C ARG A 111 -41.09 4.64 36.28
N GLU A 112 -40.85 5.88 36.72
CA GLU A 112 -41.67 6.56 37.74
C GLU A 112 -43.09 6.88 37.24
N THR A 113 -43.28 7.14 35.94
CA THR A 113 -44.60 7.24 35.31
C THR A 113 -45.26 5.88 35.07
N GLN A 114 -44.50 4.80 34.85
CA GLN A 114 -45.01 3.45 34.64
C GLN A 114 -45.30 2.68 35.94
N THR A 115 -44.56 2.89 37.03
CA THR A 115 -44.85 2.27 38.33
C THR A 115 -46.16 2.74 38.95
N LYS A 116 -46.75 3.83 38.45
CA LYS A 116 -48.12 4.22 38.79
C LYS A 116 -49.19 3.47 37.99
N ASN A 117 -48.83 2.75 36.91
CA ASN A 117 -49.80 2.26 35.93
C ASN A 117 -49.81 0.74 35.67
N MET A 118 -48.87 -0.08 36.15
CA MET A 118 -48.91 -1.54 35.87
C MET A 118 -48.37 -2.41 37.01
N GLU A 119 -49.27 -2.81 37.92
CA GLU A 119 -49.30 -4.20 38.38
C GLU A 119 -49.59 -5.12 37.17
N ALA A 120 -48.97 -6.31 37.15
CA ALA A 120 -49.17 -7.46 36.24
C ALA A 120 -48.19 -7.67 35.05
N ARG A 121 -47.30 -8.67 35.27
CA ARG A 121 -46.74 -9.68 34.33
C ARG A 121 -45.57 -9.33 33.37
N PRO A 122 -44.78 -10.34 32.91
CA PRO A 122 -43.32 -10.29 32.82
C PRO A 122 -42.75 -10.19 31.39
N VAL A 123 -41.46 -9.85 31.34
CA VAL A 123 -40.66 -9.43 30.16
C VAL A 123 -40.18 -10.61 29.28
N PRO A 124 -40.31 -10.54 27.93
CA PRO A 124 -39.57 -11.38 26.98
C PRO A 124 -38.41 -10.64 26.26
N ARG A 125 -37.39 -11.41 25.84
CA ARG A 125 -36.15 -11.03 25.13
C ARG A 125 -36.42 -10.33 23.77
N GLU A 126 -35.78 -9.19 23.50
CA GLU A 126 -35.99 -8.35 22.28
C GLU A 126 -34.91 -8.49 21.17
N ASP A 127 -33.80 -9.22 21.36
CA ASP A 127 -32.65 -9.17 20.42
C ASP A 127 -32.89 -9.80 19.03
N VAL A 128 -33.86 -10.71 18.88
CA VAL A 128 -34.09 -11.40 17.60
C VAL A 128 -34.64 -10.46 16.53
N GLY A 129 -35.44 -9.46 16.94
CA GLY A 129 -36.10 -8.54 16.01
C GLY A 129 -35.14 -7.54 15.34
N GLU A 130 -34.00 -7.21 15.96
CA GLU A 130 -33.01 -6.30 15.36
C GLU A 130 -32.18 -7.00 14.28
N LEU A 131 -31.80 -8.26 14.54
CA LEU A 131 -31.07 -9.08 13.57
C LEU A 131 -31.89 -9.27 12.28
N GLU A 132 -33.17 -9.62 12.41
CA GLU A 132 -34.07 -9.80 11.26
C GLU A 132 -34.21 -8.51 10.44
N LYS A 133 -34.38 -7.35 11.10
CA LYS A 133 -34.45 -6.05 10.42
C LYS A 133 -33.15 -5.68 9.70
N LEU A 134 -31.99 -6.03 10.24
CA LEU A 134 -30.71 -5.78 9.58
C LEU A 134 -30.49 -6.71 8.39
N LYS A 135 -30.88 -7.99 8.51
CA LYS A 135 -30.87 -8.95 7.40
C LYS A 135 -31.77 -8.49 6.27
N GLU A 136 -32.98 -8.03 6.56
CA GLU A 136 -33.92 -7.51 5.56
C GLU A 136 -33.35 -6.28 4.83
N LYS A 137 -32.69 -5.37 5.58
CA LYS A 137 -32.09 -4.15 4.99
C LYS A 137 -30.86 -4.42 4.11
N LEU A 138 -30.11 -5.47 4.40
CA LEU A 138 -28.90 -5.81 3.64
C LEU A 138 -29.18 -6.83 2.54
N GLY A 139 -30.07 -7.79 2.77
CA GLY A 139 -30.26 -8.94 1.90
C GLY A 139 -28.98 -9.80 1.77
N GLU A 140 -29.06 -10.87 0.98
CA GLU A 140 -27.90 -11.73 0.69
C GLU A 140 -26.74 -10.95 0.03
N LEU A 141 -27.11 -9.91 -0.71
CA LEU A 141 -26.23 -8.99 -1.43
C LEU A 141 -25.59 -7.92 -0.54
N GLY A 142 -26.09 -7.65 0.66
CA GLY A 142 -25.59 -6.56 1.52
C GLY A 142 -24.64 -7.04 2.62
N GLY A 143 -24.25 -8.31 2.57
CA GLY A 143 -23.26 -8.89 3.46
C GLY A 143 -23.80 -9.80 4.55
N ALA A 144 -25.08 -10.17 4.50
CA ALA A 144 -25.58 -11.35 5.19
C ALA A 144 -25.55 -12.56 4.24
N GLY A 145 -25.14 -13.75 4.70
CA GLY A 145 -25.19 -14.98 3.90
C GLY A 145 -24.05 -15.18 2.87
N HIS A 146 -24.25 -16.15 1.97
CA HIS A 146 -23.31 -16.52 0.91
C HIS A 146 -23.85 -16.07 -0.44
N PHE A 147 -23.09 -15.24 -1.15
CA PHE A 147 -23.53 -14.70 -2.43
C PHE A 147 -22.55 -15.06 -3.54
N PHE A 148 -23.05 -15.77 -4.56
CA PHE A 148 -22.34 -16.09 -5.80
C PHE A 148 -23.20 -15.64 -6.98
N SER A 149 -22.75 -14.61 -7.70
CA SER A 149 -23.41 -14.12 -8.91
C SER A 149 -22.56 -13.09 -9.65
N ASN A 150 -22.99 -12.75 -10.88
CA ASN A 150 -22.44 -11.65 -11.68
C ASN A 150 -22.57 -10.32 -10.93
N ASP A 151 -21.47 -9.92 -10.31
CA ASP A 151 -21.40 -8.78 -9.40
C ASP A 151 -20.62 -7.62 -10.04
N LYS A 152 -20.94 -7.29 -11.30
CA LYS A 152 -20.38 -6.11 -11.98
C LYS A 152 -20.75 -4.80 -11.26
N LYS A 153 -20.14 -3.69 -11.66
CA LYS A 153 -20.43 -2.37 -11.10
C LYS A 153 -21.87 -1.93 -11.41
N THR A 154 -22.52 -1.17 -10.55
CA THR A 154 -23.91 -0.68 -10.78
C THR A 154 -24.05 0.12 -12.07
N LEU A 155 -23.06 0.97 -12.38
CA LEU A 155 -22.96 1.72 -13.64
C LEU A 155 -22.93 0.81 -14.88
N ASN A 156 -22.54 -0.45 -14.71
CA ASN A 156 -22.54 -1.47 -15.76
C ASN A 156 -23.74 -2.44 -15.62
N TYR A 157 -24.83 -2.01 -14.97
CA TYR A 157 -26.04 -2.80 -14.69
C TYR A 157 -25.81 -3.95 -13.70
N GLY A 158 -24.85 -3.80 -12.80
CA GLY A 158 -24.60 -4.77 -11.75
C GLY A 158 -25.55 -4.64 -10.56
N PRO A 159 -25.74 -5.74 -9.80
CA PRO A 159 -26.69 -5.77 -8.69
C PRO A 159 -26.25 -4.92 -7.49
N ARG A 160 -24.94 -4.68 -7.32
CA ARG A 160 -24.39 -3.84 -6.25
C ARG A 160 -22.98 -3.33 -6.56
N ASP A 161 -22.58 -2.24 -5.92
CA ASP A 161 -21.19 -1.77 -5.94
C ASP A 161 -20.37 -2.38 -4.81
N SER A 162 -19.07 -2.09 -4.77
CA SER A 162 -18.25 -2.38 -3.60
C SER A 162 -18.81 -1.73 -2.35
N MET A 163 -18.69 -2.43 -1.23
CA MET A 163 -19.12 -1.94 0.08
C MET A 163 -18.28 -0.73 0.50
N GLY A 164 -18.96 0.33 0.91
CA GLY A 164 -18.37 1.45 1.63
C GLY A 164 -18.36 1.20 3.14
N LYS A 165 -17.76 2.15 3.86
CA LYS A 165 -17.63 2.08 5.33
C LYS A 165 -18.96 1.84 6.04
N ARG A 166 -20.07 2.43 5.56
CA ARG A 166 -21.41 2.28 6.17
C ARG A 166 -21.98 0.88 6.02
N GLU A 167 -21.76 0.20 4.88
CA GLU A 167 -22.17 -1.20 4.74
C GLU A 167 -21.33 -2.11 5.66
N ILE A 168 -20.02 -1.90 5.71
CA ILE A 168 -19.13 -2.72 6.55
C ILE A 168 -19.53 -2.62 8.03
N VAL A 169 -19.82 -1.42 8.54
CA VAL A 169 -20.34 -1.21 9.90
C VAL A 169 -21.59 -2.04 10.18
N LYS A 170 -22.51 -2.14 9.21
CA LYS A 170 -23.72 -2.96 9.37
C LYS A 170 -23.40 -4.45 9.38
N VAL A 171 -22.42 -4.91 8.58
CA VAL A 171 -21.96 -6.30 8.59
C VAL A 171 -21.33 -6.66 9.94
N LEU A 172 -20.52 -5.77 10.53
CA LEU A 172 -19.97 -5.99 11.87
C LEU A 172 -21.06 -6.06 12.95
N ARG A 173 -22.13 -5.25 12.84
CA ARG A 173 -23.31 -5.38 13.71
C ARG A 173 -24.02 -6.72 13.53
N LEU A 174 -24.12 -7.24 12.31
CA LEU A 174 -24.67 -8.58 12.07
C LEU A 174 -23.86 -9.64 12.82
N LEU A 175 -22.53 -9.57 12.77
CA LEU A 175 -21.64 -10.48 13.53
C LEU A 175 -21.86 -10.35 15.04
N ALA A 176 -21.97 -9.12 15.55
CA ALA A 176 -22.26 -8.87 16.97
C ALA A 176 -23.61 -9.45 17.42
N LEU A 177 -24.59 -9.49 16.53
CA LEU A 177 -25.90 -10.11 16.76
C LEU A 177 -25.91 -11.63 16.50
N GLY A 178 -24.75 -12.23 16.22
CA GLY A 178 -24.59 -13.68 16.09
C GLY A 178 -24.74 -14.23 14.68
N GLU A 179 -24.75 -13.39 13.63
CA GLU A 179 -24.63 -13.88 12.26
C GLU A 179 -23.29 -14.58 12.06
N LYS A 180 -23.30 -15.77 11.47
CA LYS A 180 -22.09 -16.58 11.21
C LYS A 180 -21.66 -16.54 9.75
N LYS A 181 -22.53 -16.07 8.86
CA LYS A 181 -22.30 -16.07 7.42
C LYS A 181 -22.40 -14.66 6.91
N ILE A 182 -21.29 -14.15 6.37
CA ILE A 182 -21.24 -12.81 5.80
C ILE A 182 -20.60 -12.84 4.43
N ASN A 183 -20.95 -11.83 3.64
CA ASN A 183 -20.35 -11.60 2.35
C ASN A 183 -19.75 -10.20 2.31
N LEU A 184 -18.55 -10.06 1.76
CA LEU A 184 -17.91 -8.77 1.57
C LEU A 184 -17.57 -8.60 0.09
N LYS A 185 -17.81 -7.42 -0.47
CA LYS A 185 -17.31 -7.03 -1.78
C LYS A 185 -16.50 -5.75 -1.65
N LEU A 186 -15.20 -5.86 -1.87
CA LEU A 186 -14.25 -4.77 -1.66
C LEU A 186 -13.60 -4.40 -2.99
N ALA A 187 -13.35 -3.11 -3.21
CA ALA A 187 -12.61 -2.66 -4.36
C ALA A 187 -11.11 -2.84 -4.15
N SER A 188 -10.38 -3.02 -5.25
CA SER A 188 -8.92 -3.27 -5.27
C SER A 188 -8.05 -2.13 -4.74
N HIS A 189 -8.65 -0.97 -4.45
CA HIS A 189 -8.01 0.22 -3.89
C HIS A 189 -8.51 0.54 -2.47
N HIS A 190 -9.40 -0.29 -1.92
CA HIS A 190 -9.88 -0.09 -0.56
C HIS A 190 -8.78 -0.40 0.45
N GLU A 191 -8.71 0.44 1.47
CA GLU A 191 -7.97 0.19 2.69
C GLU A 191 -8.88 0.52 3.86
N TRP A 192 -9.22 -0.50 4.64
CA TRP A 192 -10.18 -0.37 5.73
C TRP A 192 -9.56 -0.76 7.06
N ASP A 193 -9.97 -0.01 8.08
CA ASP A 193 -9.74 -0.26 9.49
C ASP A 193 -10.99 0.26 10.20
N ILE A 194 -11.86 -0.68 10.60
CA ILE A 194 -13.20 -0.39 11.08
C ILE A 194 -13.45 -1.23 12.33
N GLU A 195 -13.86 -0.55 13.40
CA GLU A 195 -14.32 -1.15 14.64
C GLU A 195 -15.79 -0.80 14.86
N GLU A 196 -16.62 -1.79 15.17
CA GLU A 196 -18.04 -1.60 15.49
C GLU A 196 -18.53 -2.77 16.36
N ALA A 197 -19.27 -2.44 17.43
CA ALA A 197 -19.96 -3.43 18.28
C ALA A 197 -19.05 -4.57 18.80
N GLY A 198 -17.79 -4.25 19.13
CA GLY A 198 -16.82 -5.22 19.64
C GLY A 198 -16.17 -6.09 18.56
N TRP A 199 -16.41 -5.79 17.28
CA TRP A 199 -15.75 -6.43 16.14
C TRP A 199 -14.85 -5.46 15.40
N THR A 200 -13.73 -5.95 14.90
CA THR A 200 -12.78 -5.23 14.04
C THR A 200 -12.72 -5.87 12.66
N LEU A 201 -12.56 -5.05 11.63
CA LEU A 201 -12.24 -5.49 10.28
C LEU A 201 -11.14 -4.60 9.70
N THR A 202 -10.05 -5.24 9.31
CA THR A 202 -8.95 -4.61 8.60
C THR A 202 -8.81 -5.24 7.23
N PHE A 203 -8.72 -4.40 6.19
CA PHE A 203 -8.47 -4.84 4.83
C PHE A 203 -7.32 -4.04 4.24
N ARG A 204 -6.23 -4.71 3.87
CA ARG A 204 -5.04 -4.08 3.30
C ARG A 204 -4.60 -4.77 2.03
N LYS A 205 -4.11 -3.97 1.09
CA LYS A 205 -3.39 -4.42 -0.09
C LYS A 205 -1.90 -4.21 0.12
N TYR A 206 -1.08 -5.17 -0.28
CA TYR A 206 0.36 -5.02 -0.31
C TYR A 206 0.97 -5.78 -1.48
N SER A 207 2.13 -5.34 -1.92
CA SER A 207 2.92 -6.01 -2.95
C SER A 207 4.19 -6.58 -2.32
N MET A 208 4.52 -7.81 -2.66
CA MET A 208 5.78 -8.45 -2.26
C MET A 208 6.49 -8.91 -3.53
N GLU A 209 7.49 -8.13 -3.96
CA GLU A 209 8.27 -8.43 -5.16
C GLU A 209 8.89 -9.83 -5.12
N TRP A 210 9.42 -10.23 -3.96
CA TRP A 210 10.03 -11.55 -3.78
C TRP A 210 9.04 -12.73 -3.73
N ARG A 211 7.75 -12.48 -3.43
CA ARG A 211 6.66 -13.47 -3.60
C ARG A 211 6.00 -13.39 -4.97
N GLY A 212 6.47 -12.48 -5.83
CA GLY A 212 6.02 -12.34 -7.21
C GLY A 212 4.54 -11.97 -7.35
N GLY A 213 4.00 -11.14 -6.46
CA GLY A 213 2.56 -10.84 -6.51
C GLY A 213 2.07 -9.70 -5.64
N THR A 214 0.78 -9.41 -5.80
CA THR A 214 -0.01 -8.53 -4.95
C THR A 214 -0.96 -9.37 -4.12
N PHE A 215 -1.14 -9.03 -2.86
CA PHE A 215 -1.95 -9.77 -1.92
C PHE A 215 -2.93 -8.84 -1.22
N TYR A 216 -4.09 -9.39 -0.86
CA TYR A 216 -5.00 -8.77 0.08
C TYR A 216 -4.99 -9.55 1.38
N ASN A 217 -4.80 -8.84 2.49
CA ASN A 217 -5.06 -9.40 3.81
C ASN A 217 -6.38 -8.85 4.34
N LEU A 218 -7.20 -9.77 4.84
CA LEU A 218 -8.43 -9.47 5.55
C LEU A 218 -8.31 -10.03 6.97
N TRP A 219 -8.34 -9.14 7.95
CA TRP A 219 -8.43 -9.49 9.36
C TRP A 219 -9.84 -9.21 9.85
N ILE A 220 -10.41 -10.16 10.59
CA ILE A 220 -11.67 -9.96 11.31
C ILE A 220 -11.48 -10.45 12.74
N GLY A 221 -11.63 -9.56 13.70
CA GLY A 221 -11.50 -9.84 15.13
C GLY A 221 -12.78 -9.53 15.89
N GLY A 222 -12.99 -10.21 17.01
CA GLY A 222 -14.08 -9.96 17.94
C GLY A 222 -14.02 -10.88 19.16
N GLU A 223 -14.71 -10.54 20.24
CA GLU A 223 -14.67 -11.29 21.51
C GLU A 223 -15.09 -12.77 21.36
N VAL A 224 -15.85 -13.08 20.32
CA VAL A 224 -16.32 -14.43 19.96
C VAL A 224 -15.75 -14.90 18.61
N SER A 225 -14.79 -14.18 18.01
CA SER A 225 -14.26 -14.55 16.71
C SER A 225 -13.43 -15.83 16.85
N GLY A 226 -14.02 -16.96 16.48
CA GLY A 226 -13.29 -18.18 16.21
C GLY A 226 -12.61 -18.14 14.85
N ARG A 227 -12.02 -19.26 14.46
CA ARG A 227 -11.53 -19.45 13.08
C ARG A 227 -12.71 -19.34 12.11
N PHE A 228 -12.42 -18.82 10.92
CA PHE A 228 -13.39 -18.73 9.83
C PHE A 228 -12.81 -19.29 8.55
N LYS A 229 -13.72 -19.69 7.66
CA LYS A 229 -13.42 -20.08 6.27
C LYS A 229 -13.93 -19.00 5.35
N ALA A 230 -13.20 -18.76 4.28
CA ALA A 230 -13.63 -17.85 3.23
C ALA A 230 -13.49 -18.46 1.84
N VAL A 231 -14.43 -18.18 0.97
CA VAL A 231 -14.25 -18.35 -0.48
C VAL A 231 -14.04 -16.95 -1.07
N ALA A 232 -12.86 -16.73 -1.64
CA ALA A 232 -12.46 -15.45 -2.22
C ALA A 232 -12.42 -15.51 -3.74
N GLU A 233 -12.98 -14.51 -4.43
CA GLU A 233 -13.07 -14.45 -5.89
C GLU A 233 -12.84 -13.03 -6.40
N GLU A 234 -12.06 -12.90 -7.47
CA GLU A 234 -11.91 -11.66 -8.22
C GLU A 234 -13.13 -11.44 -9.12
N ILE A 235 -13.67 -10.21 -9.17
CA ILE A 235 -14.78 -9.85 -10.05
C ILE A 235 -14.40 -8.68 -10.99
N CYS A 236 -14.63 -8.87 -12.29
CA CYS A 236 -14.48 -7.83 -13.30
C CYS A 236 -15.62 -6.80 -13.17
N ASP A 237 -15.31 -5.52 -13.02
CA ASP A 237 -16.31 -4.47 -12.84
C ASP A 237 -17.21 -4.22 -14.06
N ARG A 238 -16.72 -4.53 -15.26
CA ARG A 238 -17.47 -4.36 -16.52
C ARG A 238 -18.38 -5.54 -16.84
N THR A 239 -17.85 -6.75 -16.74
CA THR A 239 -18.55 -7.97 -17.19
C THR A 239 -19.17 -8.75 -16.04
N GLY A 240 -18.64 -8.58 -14.83
CA GLY A 240 -18.96 -9.36 -13.63
C GLY A 240 -18.52 -10.81 -13.74
N LYS A 241 -17.66 -11.12 -14.72
CA LYS A 241 -16.97 -12.41 -14.79
C LYS A 241 -16.15 -12.59 -13.51
N GLU A 242 -16.28 -13.76 -12.93
CA GLU A 242 -15.55 -14.18 -11.74
C GLU A 242 -14.29 -14.93 -12.16
N ALA A 243 -13.20 -14.77 -11.41
CA ALA A 243 -11.93 -15.44 -11.64
C ALA A 243 -11.20 -15.70 -10.31
N ASN A 244 -10.14 -16.51 -10.39
CA ASN A 244 -9.21 -16.74 -9.28
C ASN A 244 -9.90 -17.09 -7.96
N ARG A 245 -10.80 -18.07 -8.00
CA ARG A 245 -11.48 -18.59 -6.82
C ARG A 245 -10.48 -19.29 -5.92
N GLN A 246 -10.42 -18.89 -4.65
CA GLN A 246 -9.56 -19.51 -3.63
C GLN A 246 -10.40 -19.85 -2.40
N GLU A 247 -10.21 -21.05 -1.87
CA GLU A 247 -10.75 -21.45 -0.57
C GLU A 247 -9.68 -21.20 0.48
N LEU A 248 -10.00 -20.36 1.46
CA LEU A 248 -9.08 -19.83 2.45
C LEU A 248 -9.54 -20.22 3.85
N GLN A 249 -8.59 -20.56 4.71
CA GLN A 249 -8.81 -20.79 6.13
C GLN A 249 -8.13 -19.67 6.91
N SER A 250 -8.81 -19.10 7.90
CA SER A 250 -8.20 -18.08 8.74
C SER A 250 -7.07 -18.65 9.59
N GLU A 251 -5.94 -17.96 9.62
CA GLU A 251 -4.86 -18.19 10.57
C GLU A 251 -5.01 -17.24 11.76
N THR A 252 -4.43 -17.59 12.92
CA THR A 252 -4.44 -16.71 14.10
C THR A 252 -3.08 -16.06 14.23
N THR A 253 -3.04 -14.74 14.08
CA THR A 253 -1.84 -13.93 14.27
C THR A 253 -2.14 -12.88 15.34
N ASN A 254 -1.42 -12.88 16.46
CA ASN A 254 -1.58 -11.91 17.55
C ASN A 254 -3.01 -11.81 18.14
N GLY A 255 -3.78 -12.90 18.13
CA GLY A 255 -5.15 -12.92 18.63
C GLY A 255 -6.21 -12.46 17.62
N GLU A 256 -5.80 -12.08 16.41
CA GLU A 256 -6.70 -11.78 15.31
C GLU A 256 -6.71 -12.92 14.28
N HIS A 257 -7.86 -13.15 13.67
CA HIS A 257 -8.01 -14.15 12.62
C HIS A 257 -7.88 -13.49 11.25
N ASN A 258 -6.95 -13.96 10.43
CA ASN A 258 -6.65 -13.37 9.14
C ASN A 258 -6.64 -14.38 7.99
N ILE A 259 -7.00 -13.92 6.80
CA ILE A 259 -6.79 -14.64 5.54
C ILE A 259 -5.93 -13.79 4.61
N GLU A 260 -5.05 -14.46 3.88
CA GLU A 260 -4.25 -13.88 2.80
C GLU A 260 -4.83 -14.38 1.46
N TYR A 261 -5.15 -13.47 0.56
CA TYR A 261 -5.62 -13.78 -0.80
C TYR A 261 -4.63 -13.23 -1.83
N LYS A 262 -4.13 -14.09 -2.71
CA LYS A 262 -3.23 -13.68 -3.78
C LYS A 262 -4.02 -13.21 -5.00
N LEU A 263 -3.74 -11.99 -5.45
CA LEU A 263 -4.30 -11.42 -6.67
C LEU A 263 -3.57 -12.01 -7.89
N GLU A 264 -4.33 -12.55 -8.85
CA GLU A 264 -3.80 -13.09 -10.11
C GLU A 264 -4.10 -12.16 -11.30
N ASN A 265 -5.19 -11.38 -11.26
CA ASN A 265 -5.51 -10.46 -12.35
C ASN A 265 -5.67 -9.00 -11.87
N SER A 266 -4.69 -8.16 -12.21
CA SER A 266 -4.72 -6.73 -11.91
C SER A 266 -5.86 -5.95 -12.59
N ASN A 267 -6.51 -6.54 -13.61
CA ASN A 267 -7.63 -5.92 -14.32
C ASN A 267 -8.98 -6.09 -13.62
N TYR A 268 -9.03 -6.82 -12.50
CA TYR A 268 -10.26 -7.04 -11.75
C TYR A 268 -10.36 -6.02 -10.61
N ALA A 269 -11.41 -5.20 -10.66
CA ALA A 269 -11.53 -4.05 -9.76
C ALA A 269 -12.12 -4.42 -8.38
N PHE A 270 -12.70 -5.61 -8.25
CA PHE A 270 -13.34 -6.06 -7.01
C PHE A 270 -12.82 -7.44 -6.59
N VAL A 271 -12.81 -7.66 -5.28
CA VAL A 271 -12.66 -8.97 -4.66
C VAL A 271 -13.86 -9.22 -3.75
N ARG A 272 -14.42 -10.43 -3.81
CA ARG A 272 -15.51 -10.87 -2.97
C ARG A 272 -15.01 -11.92 -1.99
N PHE A 273 -15.41 -11.80 -0.73
CA PHE A 273 -15.15 -12.79 0.32
C PHE A 273 -16.48 -13.31 0.86
N ASN A 274 -16.73 -14.60 0.69
CA ASN A 274 -17.85 -15.32 1.29
C ASN A 274 -17.35 -16.03 2.55
N ILE A 275 -17.68 -15.51 3.73
CA ILE A 275 -17.06 -15.90 5.01
C ILE A 275 -18.05 -16.67 5.88
N THR A 276 -17.56 -17.74 6.52
CA THR A 276 -18.30 -18.54 7.50
C THR A 276 -17.47 -18.68 8.76
N PHE A 277 -17.99 -18.21 9.89
CA PHE A 277 -17.41 -18.40 11.22
C PHE A 277 -17.83 -19.76 11.80
N GLU A 278 -16.88 -20.48 12.41
CA GLU A 278 -17.11 -21.79 13.06
C GLU A 278 -17.74 -21.62 14.45
#